data_AF-W6KBC9-F1
#
_entry.id   AF-W6KBC9-F1
#
_cell.length_a   1.000
_cell.length_b   1.000
_cell.length_c   1.000
_cell.angle_alpha   90.00
_cell.angle_beta   90.00
_cell.angle_gamma   90.00
#
_symmetry.space_group_name_H-M   'P 1'
#
loop_
_entity.id
_entity.type
_entity.pdbx_description
1 polymer ?
#
loop_
_entity_poly.entity_id
_entity_poly.type
_entity_poly.pdbx_seq_one_letter_code
_entity_poly.pdbx_strand_id
1 'polypeptide(L)'
;MNSTSSQDYVPLGDEQLDREHRELLDQILEIDRLIGDEFDPEDMRSRIKNVITLFRDHIPYEEKIMESFEHGPALLHKVTHNSHHETFLIGLEFLLDSVEGRHNRTFLTKVSREKVNRVFLELMEYDQEMMRLHHGSGSLEIGNPAAPKQA
;
A
#
# COMPACT_ATOMS: atom_id res chain seq x y z
N MET A 1 4.50 -15.26 -13.29
CA MET A 1 4.26 -14.04 -12.48
C MET A 1 5.35 -14.04 -11.44
N ASN A 2 6.15 -12.98 -11.33
CA ASN A 2 7.13 -12.85 -10.26
C ASN A 2 6.36 -12.84 -8.94
N SER A 3 6.65 -13.80 -8.07
CA SER A 3 6.09 -13.82 -6.71
C SER A 3 6.71 -12.67 -5.93
N THR A 4 5.96 -11.60 -5.73
CA THR A 4 6.34 -10.55 -4.79
C THR A 4 6.34 -11.14 -3.39
N SER A 5 7.51 -11.19 -2.75
CA SER A 5 7.66 -11.61 -1.35
C SER A 5 7.59 -10.38 -0.45
N SER A 6 7.18 -10.52 0.82
CA SER A 6 7.35 -9.45 1.81
C SER A 6 8.83 -9.12 2.07
N GLN A 7 9.73 -10.01 1.65
CA GLN A 7 11.18 -9.76 1.65
C GLN A 7 11.62 -8.79 0.55
N ASP A 8 10.79 -8.55 -0.47
CA ASP A 8 11.05 -7.58 -1.55
C ASP A 8 10.51 -6.17 -1.20
N TYR A 9 9.96 -5.99 0.01
CA TYR A 9 9.50 -4.70 0.51
C TYR A 9 10.65 -3.69 0.60
N VAL A 10 10.44 -2.51 0.02
CA VAL A 10 11.38 -1.39 0.11
C VAL A 10 10.94 -0.43 1.23
N PRO A 11 11.76 -0.23 2.28
CA PRO A 11 11.45 0.66 3.39
C PRO A 11 11.28 2.13 2.99
N LEU A 12 10.31 2.79 3.61
CA LEU A 12 9.98 4.20 3.51
C LEU A 12 10.84 5.07 4.43
N GLY A 13 11.45 4.47 5.47
CA GLY A 13 12.24 5.18 6.47
C GLY A 13 11.44 5.67 7.67
N ASP A 14 10.15 5.36 7.75
CA ASP A 14 9.34 5.43 8.97
C ASP A 14 9.13 4.01 9.50
N GLU A 15 9.73 3.68 10.66
CA GLU A 15 9.74 2.32 11.18
C GLU A 15 8.34 1.76 11.49
N GLN A 16 7.38 2.64 11.80
CA GLN A 16 6.00 2.23 12.05
C GLN A 16 5.28 1.94 10.74
N LEU A 17 5.33 2.83 9.73
CA LEU A 17 4.77 2.57 8.40
C LEU A 17 5.39 1.30 7.79
N ASP A 18 6.71 1.16 7.90
CA ASP A 18 7.43 0.00 7.37
C ASP A 18 6.97 -1.32 7.98
N ARG A 19 6.64 -1.30 9.28
CA ARG A 19 6.11 -2.47 9.98
C ARG A 19 4.67 -2.76 9.55
N GLU A 20 3.82 -1.74 9.48
CA GLU A 20 2.42 -1.86 9.09
C GLU A 20 2.28 -2.37 7.64
N HIS A 21 3.07 -1.84 6.70
CA HIS A 21 3.04 -2.30 5.29
C HIS A 21 3.49 -3.75 5.15
N ARG A 22 4.54 -4.17 5.88
CA ARG A 22 4.97 -5.58 5.88
C ARG A 22 3.88 -6.50 6.43
N GLU A 23 3.25 -6.11 7.53
CA GLU A 23 2.16 -6.89 8.13
C GLU A 23 0.96 -7.00 7.18
N LEU A 24 0.56 -5.89 6.55
CA LEU A 24 -0.50 -5.88 5.55
C LEU A 24 -0.15 -6.76 4.34
N LEU A 25 1.08 -6.65 3.82
CA LEU A 25 1.57 -7.45 2.69
C LEU A 25 1.55 -8.95 3.01
N ASP A 26 2.03 -9.34 4.20
CA ASP A 26 2.03 -10.72 4.66
C ASP A 26 0.60 -11.30 4.71
N GLN A 27 -0.35 -10.53 5.24
CA GLN A 27 -1.75 -10.97 5.33
C GLN A 27 -2.40 -11.08 3.94
N ILE A 28 -2.10 -10.17 3.02
CA ILE A 28 -2.60 -10.20 1.64
C ILE A 28 -2.04 -11.41 0.89
N LEU A 29 -0.74 -11.69 1.01
CA LEU A 29 -0.11 -12.87 0.41
C LEU A 29 -0.69 -14.18 0.97
N GLU A 30 -1.08 -14.20 2.24
CA GLU A 30 -1.71 -15.37 2.83
C GLU A 30 -3.16 -15.57 2.34
N ILE A 31 -3.93 -14.48 2.18
CA ILE A 31 -5.24 -14.53 1.49
C ILE A 31 -5.05 -15.06 0.06
N ASP A 32 -4.02 -14.59 -0.64
CA ASP A 32 -3.66 -15.00 -2.00
C ASP A 32 -3.37 -16.51 -2.09
N ARG A 33 -2.66 -17.06 -1.09
CA ARG A 33 -2.35 -18.48 -0.95
C ARG A 33 -3.62 -19.32 -0.71
N LEU A 34 -4.49 -18.88 0.20
CA LEU A 34 -5.74 -19.59 0.53
C LEU A 34 -6.72 -19.64 -0.64
N ILE A 35 -6.72 -18.63 -1.51
CA ILE A 35 -7.52 -18.63 -2.75
C ILE A 35 -7.02 -19.71 -3.74
N GLY A 36 -5.72 -20.03 -3.72
CA GLY A 36 -5.07 -20.94 -4.66
C GLY A 36 -5.14 -22.42 -4.24
N ASP A 37 -4.54 -22.74 -3.10
CA ASP A 37 -4.13 -24.12 -2.80
C ASP A 37 -4.94 -24.79 -1.67
N GLU A 38 -5.49 -24.00 -0.73
CA GLU A 38 -6.14 -24.49 0.49
C GLU A 38 -7.39 -23.64 0.83
N PHE A 39 -8.41 -23.69 -0.03
CA PHE A 39 -9.61 -22.88 0.18
C PHE A 39 -10.38 -23.32 1.44
N ASP A 40 -10.16 -22.61 2.55
CA ASP A 40 -10.96 -22.63 3.77
C ASP A 40 -11.73 -21.29 3.89
N PRO A 41 -13.07 -21.30 3.71
CA PRO A 41 -13.86 -20.08 3.73
C PRO A 41 -13.91 -19.41 5.11
N GLU A 42 -13.82 -20.14 6.22
CA GLU A 42 -13.84 -19.51 7.55
C GLU A 42 -12.50 -18.85 7.86
N ASP A 43 -11.37 -19.50 7.54
CA ASP A 43 -10.04 -18.89 7.68
C ASP A 43 -9.90 -17.67 6.75
N MET A 44 -10.32 -17.80 5.50
CA MET A 44 -10.29 -16.70 4.54
C MET A 44 -11.16 -15.51 5.00
N ARG A 45 -12.36 -15.78 5.53
CA ARG A 45 -13.23 -14.73 6.10
C ARG A 45 -12.55 -14.02 7.27
N SER A 46 -11.94 -14.77 8.17
CA SER A 46 -11.24 -14.22 9.34
C SER A 46 -10.09 -13.31 8.91
N ARG A 47 -9.28 -13.77 7.95
CA ARG A 47 -8.12 -13.02 7.45
C ARG A 47 -8.51 -11.76 6.69
N ILE A 48 -9.51 -11.83 5.81
CA ILE A 48 -9.99 -10.63 5.11
C ILE A 48 -10.50 -9.59 6.11
N LYS A 49 -11.24 -10.01 7.14
CA LYS A 49 -11.67 -9.11 8.23
C LYS A 49 -10.48 -8.49 8.96
N ASN A 50 -9.46 -9.29 9.26
CA ASN A 50 -8.23 -8.80 9.88
C ASN A 50 -7.51 -7.75 9.01
N VAL A 51 -7.36 -7.99 7.71
CA VAL A 51 -6.75 -7.01 6.79
C VAL A 51 -7.56 -5.73 6.71
N ILE A 52 -8.89 -5.82 6.63
CA ILE A 52 -9.75 -4.62 6.63
C ILE A 52 -9.54 -3.81 7.91
N THR A 53 -9.47 -4.46 9.08
CA THR A 53 -9.22 -3.78 10.35
C THR A 53 -7.84 -3.12 10.36
N LEU A 54 -6.78 -3.88 10.07
CA LEU A 54 -5.41 -3.36 10.03
C LEU A 54 -5.27 -2.19 9.08
N PHE A 55 -5.87 -2.29 7.89
CA PHE A 55 -5.79 -1.23 6.88
C PHE A 55 -6.54 0.03 7.32
N ARG A 56 -7.72 -0.11 7.94
CA ARG A 56 -8.46 1.04 8.49
C ARG A 56 -7.74 1.71 9.64
N ASP A 57 -7.00 0.95 10.45
CA ASP A 57 -6.21 1.49 11.56
C ASP A 57 -4.90 2.15 11.07
N HIS A 58 -4.38 1.71 9.93
CA HIS A 58 -3.19 2.24 9.26
C HIS A 58 -3.45 3.63 8.63
N ILE A 59 -4.57 3.81 7.92
CA ILE A 59 -4.89 5.04 7.17
C ILE A 59 -4.68 6.33 8.00
N PRO A 60 -5.19 6.48 9.24
CA PRO A 60 -5.04 7.72 9.98
C PRO A 60 -3.59 8.07 10.34
N TYR A 61 -2.73 7.06 10.56
CA TYR A 61 -1.32 7.30 10.86
C TYR A 61 -0.60 7.81 9.62
N GLU A 62 -0.85 7.19 8.48
CA GLU A 62 -0.30 7.57 7.19
C GLU A 62 -0.82 8.93 6.71
N GLU A 63 -2.12 9.21 6.83
CA GLU A 63 -2.68 10.52 6.48
C GLU A 63 -2.05 11.65 7.29
N LYS A 64 -1.75 11.40 8.58
CA LYS A 64 -1.05 12.36 9.45
C LYS A 64 0.37 12.62 8.98
N ILE A 65 1.08 11.59 8.48
CA ILE A 65 2.39 11.77 7.85
C ILE A 65 2.23 12.58 6.57
N MET A 66 1.21 12.28 5.76
CA MET A 66 0.95 12.98 4.51
C MET A 66 0.56 14.46 4.69
N GLU A 67 -0.07 14.81 5.79
CA GLU A 67 -0.37 16.20 6.16
C GLU A 67 0.87 17.05 6.41
N SER A 68 2.00 16.43 6.73
CA SER A 68 3.27 17.15 6.93
C SER A 68 3.93 17.59 5.60
N PHE A 69 3.43 17.13 4.45
CA PHE A 69 3.99 17.44 3.14
C PHE A 69 3.43 18.77 2.58
N GLU A 70 4.11 19.89 2.82
CA GLU A 70 3.67 21.26 2.45
C GLU A 70 3.83 21.64 0.95
N HIS A 71 3.80 20.70 0.00
CA HIS A 71 4.13 21.00 -1.41
C HIS A 71 2.94 20.80 -2.37
N GLY A 72 2.76 21.71 -3.34
CA GLY A 72 1.63 21.70 -4.28
C GLY A 72 1.34 20.35 -4.99
N PRO A 73 2.36 19.58 -5.45
CA PRO A 73 2.16 18.24 -6.00
C PRO A 73 1.65 17.21 -4.98
N ALA A 74 1.96 17.39 -3.69
CA ALA A 74 1.54 16.48 -2.62
C ALA A 74 0.02 16.42 -2.46
N LEU A 75 -0.71 17.50 -2.79
CA LEU A 75 -2.16 17.52 -2.70
C LEU A 75 -2.82 16.59 -3.72
N LEU A 76 -2.34 16.59 -4.97
CA LEU A 76 -2.86 15.69 -6.02
C LEU A 76 -2.51 14.23 -5.72
N HIS A 77 -1.32 14.00 -5.16
CA HIS A 77 -0.89 12.68 -4.72
C HIS A 77 -1.77 12.20 -3.55
N LYS A 78 -2.08 13.04 -2.55
CA LYS A 78 -3.00 12.70 -1.45
C LYS A 78 -4.39 12.32 -1.94
N VAL A 79 -4.95 13.04 -2.91
CA VAL A 79 -6.28 12.69 -3.48
C VAL A 79 -6.24 11.33 -4.18
N THR A 80 -5.20 11.10 -5.00
CA THR A 80 -5.02 9.80 -5.68
C THR A 80 -4.82 8.67 -4.68
N HIS A 81 -4.02 8.92 -3.64
CA HIS A 81 -3.72 7.99 -2.57
C HIS A 81 -4.99 7.56 -1.81
N ASN A 82 -5.80 8.53 -1.38
CA ASN A 82 -7.07 8.26 -0.71
C ASN A 82 -8.05 7.51 -1.63
N SER A 83 -8.05 7.78 -2.94
CA SER A 83 -8.85 7.00 -3.89
C SER A 83 -8.40 5.53 -3.98
N HIS A 84 -7.10 5.26 -3.84
CA HIS A 84 -6.59 3.90 -3.79
C HIS A 84 -6.93 3.21 -2.46
N HIS A 85 -6.92 3.92 -1.33
CA HIS A 85 -7.44 3.40 -0.06
C HIS A 85 -8.88 2.90 -0.18
N GLU A 86 -9.76 3.73 -0.73
CA GLU A 86 -11.16 3.37 -0.96
C GLU A 86 -11.28 2.17 -1.90
N THR A 87 -10.54 2.18 -3.00
CA THR A 87 -10.56 1.09 -3.99
C THR A 87 -10.09 -0.23 -3.38
N PHE A 88 -9.05 -0.19 -2.54
CA PHE A 88 -8.53 -1.37 -1.86
C PHE A 88 -9.54 -1.92 -0.84
N LEU A 89 -10.12 -1.06 -0.01
CA LEU A 89 -11.16 -1.44 0.95
C LEU A 89 -12.38 -2.04 0.27
N ILE A 90 -12.88 -1.43 -0.81
CA ILE A 90 -13.99 -1.97 -1.61
C ILE A 90 -13.63 -3.34 -2.17
N GLY A 91 -12.39 -3.53 -2.62
CA GLY A 91 -11.88 -4.81 -3.10
C GLY A 91 -11.91 -5.90 -2.02
N LEU A 92 -11.47 -5.58 -0.80
CA LEU A 92 -11.50 -6.49 0.34
C LEU A 92 -12.92 -6.81 0.80
N GLU A 93 -13.81 -5.81 0.87
CA GLU A 93 -15.22 -5.99 1.24
C GLU A 93 -15.96 -6.85 0.22
N PHE A 94 -15.71 -6.63 -1.09
CA PHE A 94 -16.26 -7.47 -2.14
C PHE A 94 -15.75 -8.91 -2.04
N LEU A 95 -14.46 -9.09 -1.74
CA LEU A 95 -13.88 -10.41 -1.52
C LEU A 95 -14.55 -11.10 -0.33
N LEU A 96 -14.73 -10.39 0.79
CA LEU A 96 -15.41 -10.88 1.98
C LEU A 96 -16.85 -11.32 1.69
N ASP A 97 -17.65 -10.47 1.06
CA ASP A 97 -19.04 -10.75 0.70
C ASP A 97 -19.14 -11.98 -0.20
N SER A 98 -18.15 -12.18 -1.06
CA SER A 98 -18.07 -13.34 -1.94
C SER A 98 -17.72 -14.63 -1.18
N VAL A 99 -16.86 -14.57 -0.15
CA VAL A 99 -16.60 -15.72 0.75
C VAL A 99 -17.85 -16.11 1.53
N GLU A 100 -18.60 -15.10 1.98
CA GLU A 100 -19.85 -15.29 2.73
C GLU A 100 -21.02 -15.74 1.84
N GLY A 101 -20.79 -16.00 0.55
CA GLY A 101 -21.77 -16.55 -0.38
C GLY A 101 -22.81 -15.53 -0.86
N ARG A 102 -22.57 -14.22 -0.66
CA ARG A 102 -23.46 -13.15 -1.14
C ARG A 102 -23.27 -12.85 -2.64
N HIS A 103 -22.18 -13.34 -3.23
CA HIS A 103 -21.87 -13.24 -4.66
C HIS A 103 -21.50 -14.59 -5.27
N ASN A 104 -21.66 -14.73 -6.59
CA ASN A 104 -21.43 -15.98 -7.31
C ASN A 104 -19.93 -16.36 -7.30
N ARG A 105 -19.62 -17.55 -6.76
CA ARG A 105 -18.25 -18.05 -6.53
C ARG A 105 -17.38 -18.10 -7.80
N THR A 106 -17.98 -18.23 -8.99
CA THR A 106 -17.23 -18.26 -10.26
C THR A 106 -16.59 -16.91 -10.61
N PHE A 107 -17.07 -15.81 -10.02
CA PHE A 107 -16.52 -14.46 -10.23
C PHE A 107 -15.30 -14.17 -9.33
N LEU A 108 -15.07 -14.98 -8.29
CA LEU A 108 -13.98 -14.80 -7.32
C LEU A 108 -12.59 -15.08 -7.90
N THR A 109 -12.49 -15.87 -8.95
CA THR A 109 -11.19 -16.39 -9.35
C THR A 109 -10.49 -15.47 -10.35
N LYS A 110 -9.22 -15.19 -10.04
CA LYS A 110 -8.24 -14.37 -10.75
C LYS A 110 -8.48 -12.86 -10.77
N VAL A 111 -9.65 -12.37 -11.19
CA VAL A 111 -9.84 -10.92 -11.41
C VAL A 111 -9.83 -10.14 -10.10
N SER A 112 -10.53 -10.62 -9.06
CA SER A 112 -10.54 -9.97 -7.74
C SER A 112 -9.18 -10.06 -7.05
N ARG A 113 -8.50 -11.21 -7.17
CA ARG A 113 -7.17 -11.49 -6.63
C ARG A 113 -6.10 -10.55 -7.22
N GLU A 114 -6.00 -10.52 -8.55
CA GLU A 114 -5.03 -9.67 -9.25
C GLU A 114 -5.29 -8.18 -8.99
N LYS A 115 -6.56 -7.79 -8.80
CA LYS A 115 -6.93 -6.39 -8.55
C LYS A 115 -6.58 -5.95 -7.12
N VAL A 116 -6.87 -6.76 -6.10
CA VAL A 116 -6.56 -6.43 -4.70
C VAL A 116 -5.04 -6.32 -4.50
N ASN A 117 -4.26 -7.30 -4.96
CA ASN A 117 -2.80 -7.27 -4.81
C ASN A 117 -2.19 -6.10 -5.59
N ARG A 118 -2.68 -5.83 -6.81
CA ARG A 118 -2.17 -4.73 -7.62
C ARG A 118 -2.42 -3.37 -6.96
N VAL A 119 -3.65 -3.12 -6.48
CA VAL A 119 -3.98 -1.84 -5.84
C VAL A 119 -3.14 -1.63 -4.58
N PHE A 120 -2.87 -2.70 -3.80
CA PHE A 120 -1.99 -2.59 -2.63
C PHE A 120 -0.53 -2.27 -3.00
N LEU A 121 0.00 -2.88 -4.05
CA LEU A 121 1.35 -2.57 -4.52
C LEU A 121 1.44 -1.15 -5.09
N GLU A 122 0.41 -0.71 -5.81
CA GLU A 122 0.31 0.67 -6.30
C GLU A 122 0.31 1.66 -5.13
N LEU A 123 -0.42 1.39 -4.04
CA LEU A 123 -0.37 2.19 -2.80
C LEU A 123 1.05 2.33 -2.24
N MET A 124 1.73 1.20 -2.03
CA MET A 124 3.10 1.22 -1.51
C MET A 124 4.08 2.00 -2.41
N GLU A 125 3.91 1.94 -3.73
CA GLU A 125 4.72 2.73 -4.67
C GLU A 125 4.44 4.23 -4.53
N TYR A 126 3.19 4.63 -4.27
CA TYR A 126 2.86 6.02 -3.96
C TYR A 126 3.53 6.49 -2.67
N ASP A 127 3.54 5.67 -1.62
CA ASP A 127 4.17 6.04 -0.35
C ASP A 127 5.66 6.23 -0.50
N GLN A 128 6.32 5.34 -1.26
CA GLN A 128 7.73 5.48 -1.59
C GLN A 128 8.02 6.79 -2.31
N GLU A 129 7.20 7.15 -3.29
CA GLU A 129 7.37 8.41 -4.03
C GLU A 129 7.11 9.62 -3.13
N MET A 130 6.10 9.58 -2.26
CA MET A 130 5.81 10.66 -1.31
C MET A 130 6.95 10.89 -0.33
N MET A 131 7.49 9.80 0.24
CA MET A 131 8.63 9.85 1.15
C MET A 131 9.91 10.32 0.44
N ARG A 132 10.11 9.92 -0.82
CA ARG A 132 11.22 10.40 -1.65
C ARG A 132 11.11 11.90 -1.92
N LEU A 133 9.92 12.40 -2.26
CA LEU A 133 9.69 13.82 -2.50
C LEU A 133 9.91 14.66 -1.24
N HIS A 134 9.53 14.14 -0.07
CA HIS A 134 9.75 14.79 1.22
C HIS A 134 11.22 14.80 1.66
N HIS A 135 11.95 13.69 1.49
CA HIS A 135 13.37 13.64 1.85
C HIS A 135 14.28 14.32 0.81
N GLY A 136 13.86 14.34 -0.46
CA GLY A 136 14.61 14.94 -1.58
C GLY A 136 14.59 16.47 -1.62
N SER A 137 13.62 17.13 -0.98
CA SER A 137 13.57 18.60 -0.87
C SER A 137 14.59 19.19 0.12
N GLY A 138 15.37 18.34 0.82
CA GLY A 138 16.46 18.74 1.72
C GLY A 138 17.87 18.82 1.09
N SER A 139 18.05 18.61 -0.21
CA SER A 139 19.38 18.72 -0.86
C SER A 139 19.32 19.36 -2.23
N LEU A 140 19.06 20.67 -2.23
CA LEU A 140 19.69 21.57 -3.19
C LEU A 140 20.83 22.28 -2.47
N GLU A 141 21.94 21.57 -2.24
CA GLU A 141 23.23 22.26 -2.19
C GLU A 141 23.43 22.87 -3.59
N ILE A 142 23.06 24.15 -3.71
CA ILE A 142 23.54 25.02 -4.77
C ILE A 142 25.04 25.15 -4.50
N GLY A 143 25.81 24.17 -4.97
CA GLY A 143 27.24 24.28 -5.12
C GLY A 143 27.47 25.53 -5.96
N ASN A 144 27.97 26.57 -5.30
CA ASN A 144 28.43 27.80 -5.88
C ASN A 144 29.93 27.61 -6.20
N PRO A 145 30.35 27.48 -7.46
CA PRO A 145 31.76 27.49 -7.79
C PRO A 145 32.05 28.68 -8.72
N ALA A 146 31.90 29.90 -8.22
CA ALA A 146 32.44 31.07 -8.90
C ALA A 146 32.90 32.14 -7.90
N ALA A 147 34.00 31.85 -7.20
CA ALA A 147 34.88 32.84 -6.59
C ALA A 147 36.34 32.33 -6.64
N PRO A 148 37.33 33.23 -6.69
CA PRO A 148 38.27 33.33 -7.81
C PRO A 148 39.58 32.56 -7.61
N LYS A 149 40.21 32.12 -8.71
CA LYS A 149 41.63 31.74 -8.68
C LYS A 149 42.49 33.00 -8.76
N GLN A 150 43.11 33.33 -7.63
CA GLN A 150 44.32 34.16 -7.57
C GLN A 150 45.55 33.33 -7.97
N ALA A 151 46.59 34.09 -8.35
CA ALA A 151 47.92 33.72 -8.85
C ALA A 151 48.02 33.54 -10.38
#